data_AF-A0A7K2NZZ9-F1
#
_entry.id   AF-A0A7K2NZZ9-F1
#
_cell.length_a   1.000
_cell.length_b   1.000
_cell.length_c   1.000
_cell.angle_alpha   90.00
_cell.angle_beta   90.00
_cell.angle_gamma   90.00
#
_symmetry.space_group_name_H-M   'P 1'
#
loop_
_entity.id
_entity.type
_entity.pdbx_description
1 polymer ?
#
loop_
_entity_poly.entity_id
_entity_poly.type
_entity_poly.pdbx_seq_one_letter_code
_entity_poly.pdbx_strand_id
1 'polypeptide(L)'
;FIDELHTVVGAGGGGESGSMDAGNILKPALARGELHIVGATTLEEYRRIEKDAALARRFQPILVPEPTTADAIEILRGLRDRYEAHH
;
A
#
# COMPACT_ATOMS: atom_id res chain seq x y z
N PHE A 1 5.65 5.88 4.91
CA PHE A 1 4.50 5.52 4.06
C PHE A 1 5.06 4.99 2.75
N ILE A 2 4.50 3.90 2.22
CA ILE A 2 4.91 3.29 0.95
C ILE A 2 3.66 3.10 0.11
N ASP A 3 3.57 3.81 -1.00
CA ASP A 3 2.54 3.53 -1.99
C ASP A 3 2.94 2.30 -2.82
N GLU A 4 1.96 1.57 -3.33
CA GLU A 4 2.17 0.33 -4.08
C GLU A 4 3.14 -0.64 -3.37
N LEU A 5 2.90 -0.92 -2.08
CA LEU A 5 3.80 -1.69 -1.20
C LEU A 5 4.31 -2.99 -1.83
N HIS A 6 3.48 -3.65 -2.62
CA HIS A 6 3.80 -4.90 -3.31
C HIS A 6 5.00 -4.79 -4.27
N THR A 7 5.29 -3.61 -4.81
CA THR A 7 6.46 -3.36 -5.67
C THR A 7 7.76 -3.48 -4.88
N VAL A 8 7.73 -3.13 -3.59
CA VAL A 8 8.89 -3.14 -2.70
C VAL A 8 9.04 -4.48 -2.00
N VAL A 9 7.96 -5.11 -1.54
CA VAL A 9 8.03 -6.36 -0.75
C VAL A 9 7.75 -7.63 -1.56
N GLY A 10 7.01 -7.51 -2.66
CA GLY A 10 6.53 -8.62 -3.49
C GLY A 10 7.40 -8.96 -4.71
N ALA A 11 8.47 -8.21 -4.97
CA ALA A 11 9.40 -8.37 -6.11
C ALA A 11 10.23 -9.67 -6.14
N GLY A 12 9.79 -10.73 -5.45
CA GLY A 12 10.51 -12.00 -5.34
C GLY A 12 10.23 -13.02 -6.46
N GLY A 13 9.68 -12.66 -7.62
CA GLY A 13 9.23 -13.68 -8.60
C GLY A 13 9.09 -13.31 -10.08
N GLY A 14 9.41 -12.11 -10.53
CA GLY A 14 9.29 -11.76 -11.96
C GLY A 14 10.03 -10.47 -12.23
N GLY A 15 10.90 -10.48 -13.24
CA GLY A 15 11.93 -9.47 -13.43
C GLY A 15 11.40 -8.06 -13.62
N GLU A 16 11.85 -7.15 -12.76
CA GLU A 16 12.04 -5.73 -13.03
C GLU A 16 13.23 -5.26 -12.17
N SER A 17 14.25 -4.74 -12.85
CA SER A 17 15.66 -4.67 -12.43
C SER A 17 15.99 -3.53 -11.43
N GLY A 18 15.04 -3.12 -10.59
CA GLY A 18 15.25 -2.05 -9.59
C GLY A 18 14.64 -2.27 -8.21
N SER A 19 13.71 -3.21 -8.05
CA SER A 19 13.01 -3.51 -6.79
C SER A 19 13.68 -4.58 -5.92
N MET A 20 14.63 -5.35 -6.49
CA MET A 20 15.33 -6.45 -5.81
C MET A 20 16.12 -5.99 -4.57
N ASP A 21 16.68 -4.78 -4.57
CA ASP A 21 17.52 -4.32 -3.46
C ASP A 21 16.67 -3.82 -2.26
N ALA A 22 15.59 -3.08 -2.52
CA ALA A 22 14.76 -2.52 -1.47
C ALA A 22 14.04 -3.61 -0.67
N GLY A 23 13.52 -4.64 -1.34
CA GLY A 23 12.84 -5.75 -0.68
C GLY A 23 13.76 -6.56 0.25
N ASN A 24 14.99 -6.83 -0.19
CA ASN A 24 15.98 -7.55 0.62
C ASN A 24 16.47 -6.76 1.84
N ILE A 25 16.52 -5.42 1.74
CA ILE A 25 16.90 -4.53 2.84
C ILE A 25 15.76 -4.37 3.86
N LEU A 26 14.52 -4.23 3.38
CA LEU A 26 13.38 -3.89 4.24
C LEU A 26 12.75 -5.13 4.91
N LYS A 27 12.76 -6.29 4.25
CA LYS A 27 12.17 -7.53 4.78
C LYS A 27 12.69 -7.91 6.19
N PRO A 28 14.00 -7.89 6.47
CA PRO A 28 14.50 -8.24 7.81
C PRO A 28 14.00 -7.27 8.90
N ALA A 29 14.02 -5.96 8.64
CA ALA A 29 13.57 -4.95 9.61
C ALA A 29 12.06 -5.02 9.87
N LEU A 30 11.26 -5.26 8.82
CA LEU A 30 9.82 -5.48 8.91
C LEU A 30 9.50 -6.78 9.66
N ALA A 31 10.19 -7.88 9.34
CA ALA A 31 10.02 -9.18 10.00
C ALA A 31 10.41 -9.17 11.48
N ARG A 32 11.39 -8.35 11.87
CA ARG A 32 11.77 -8.13 13.29
C ARG A 32 10.85 -7.14 14.01
N GLY A 33 10.08 -6.34 13.28
CA GLY A 33 9.22 -5.29 13.87
C GLY A 33 10.01 -4.05 14.31
N GLU A 34 11.22 -3.85 13.78
CA GLU A 34 12.05 -2.67 14.06
C GLU A 34 11.61 -1.44 13.26
N LEU A 35 10.84 -1.66 12.20
CA LEU A 35 10.36 -0.61 11.31
C LEU A 35 8.83 -0.64 11.26
N HIS A 36 8.21 0.49 11.59
CA HIS A 36 6.77 0.71 11.41
C HIS A 36 6.53 1.45 10.09
N ILE A 37 5.66 0.88 9.25
CA ILE A 37 5.25 1.50 8.00
C ILE A 37 3.73 1.42 7.83
N VAL A 38 3.21 2.36 7.04
CA VAL A 38 1.88 2.28 6.44
C VAL A 38 2.11 2.04 4.95
N GLY A 39 1.53 0.98 4.41
CA GLY A 39 1.60 0.63 3.00
C GLY A 39 0.21 0.66 2.35
N ALA A 40 0.14 1.11 1.10
CA ALA A 40 -1.05 1.03 0.27
C ALA A 40 -0.84 0.02 -0.86
N THR A 41 -1.85 -0.79 -1.18
CA THR A 41 -1.82 -1.78 -2.26
C THR A 41 -3.23 -2.26 -2.56
N THR A 42 -3.45 -2.87 -3.71
CA THR A 42 -4.73 -3.54 -4.00
C THR A 42 -4.86 -4.86 -3.25
N LEU A 43 -6.10 -5.36 -3.14
CA LEU A 43 -6.37 -6.66 -2.51
C LEU A 43 -5.68 -7.82 -3.23
N GLU A 44 -5.60 -7.78 -4.57
CA GLU A 44 -4.97 -8.85 -5.36
C GLU A 44 -3.46 -8.93 -5.09
N GLU A 45 -2.79 -7.78 -5.03
CA GLU A 45 -1.37 -7.70 -4.73
C GLU A 45 -1.06 -8.08 -3.28
N TYR A 46 -1.89 -7.67 -2.33
CA TYR A 46 -1.73 -8.05 -0.92
C TYR A 46 -1.71 -9.57 -0.73
N ARG A 47 -2.54 -10.32 -1.47
CA ARG A 47 -2.54 -11.80 -1.44
C ARG A 47 -1.19 -12.41 -1.83
N ARG A 48 -0.34 -11.70 -2.59
CA ARG A 48 1.02 -12.16 -2.91
C ARG A 48 1.96 -11.98 -1.72
N ILE A 49 1.78 -10.89 -0.96
CA ILE A 49 2.54 -10.58 0.25
C ILE A 49 2.15 -11.53 1.40
N GLU A 50 0.86 -11.83 1.54
CA GLU A 50 0.31 -12.71 2.58
C GLU A 50 0.85 -14.15 2.50
N LYS A 51 1.33 -14.59 1.32
CA LYS A 51 2.00 -15.89 1.16
C LYS A 51 3.31 -15.98 1.95
N ASP A 52 3.94 -14.86 2.28
CA ASP A 52 5.13 -14.81 3.13
C ASP A 52 4.71 -14.76 4.61
N ALA A 53 4.89 -15.89 5.32
CA ALA A 53 4.48 -16.03 6.71
C ALA A 53 5.19 -15.05 7.67
N ALA A 54 6.39 -14.57 7.34
CA ALA A 54 7.11 -13.61 8.17
C ALA A 54 6.51 -12.20 8.04
N LEU A 55 6.07 -11.82 6.85
CA LEU A 55 5.44 -10.52 6.59
C LEU A 55 3.96 -10.51 6.99
N ALA A 56 3.22 -11.59 6.74
CA ALA A 56 1.79 -11.69 7.07
C ALA A 56 1.49 -11.45 8.56
N ARG A 57 2.43 -11.80 9.45
CA ARG A 57 2.32 -11.57 10.91
C ARG A 57 2.64 -10.14 11.34
N ARG A 58 3.14 -9.30 10.44
CA ARG A 58 3.62 -7.94 10.72
C ARG A 58 2.73 -6.86 10.13
N PHE A 59 1.96 -7.20 9.09
CA PHE A 59 0.95 -6.31 8.56
C PHE A 59 -0.42 -6.63 9.17
N GLN A 60 -1.11 -5.58 9.60
CA GLN A 60 -2.53 -5.64 9.89
C GLN A 60 -3.28 -5.09 8.67
N PRO A 61 -4.03 -5.91 7.91
CA PRO A 61 -4.78 -5.42 6.77
C PRO A 61 -5.94 -4.54 7.24
N ILE A 62 -6.04 -3.35 6.64
CA ILE A 62 -7.19 -2.45 6.77
C ILE A 62 -7.83 -2.35 5.39
N LEU A 63 -9.03 -2.92 5.25
CA LEU A 63 -9.77 -2.83 4.01
C LEU A 63 -10.37 -1.43 3.88
N VAL A 64 -10.02 -0.73 2.81
CA VAL A 64 -10.60 0.56 2.45
C VAL A 64 -11.62 0.31 1.34
N PRO A 65 -12.92 0.29 1.63
CA PRO A 65 -13.94 0.10 0.60
C PRO A 65 -14.05 1.34 -0.28
N GLU A 66 -14.62 1.15 -1.46
CA GLU A 66 -15.03 2.26 -2.31
C GLU A 66 -16.06 3.13 -1.56
N PRO A 67 -15.94 4.48 -1.60
CA PRO A 67 -16.92 5.36 -0.99
C PRO A 67 -18.31 5.16 -1.61
N THR A 68 -19.36 5.34 -0.80
CA THR A 68 -20.72 5.34 -1.34
C THR A 68 -20.93 6.55 -2.23
N THR A 69 -21.98 6.54 -3.08
CA THR A 69 -22.32 7.72 -3.89
C THR A 69 -22.55 8.96 -3.03
N ALA A 70 -23.17 8.82 -1.85
CA ALA A 70 -23.39 9.93 -0.94
C ALA A 70 -22.07 10.48 -0.39
N ASP A 71 -21.14 9.61 0.04
CA ASP A 71 -19.82 10.01 0.52
C ASP A 71 -18.99 10.66 -0.60
N ALA A 72 -19.05 10.11 -1.81
CA ALA A 72 -18.38 10.67 -2.98
C ALA A 72 -18.88 12.09 -3.30
N ILE A 73 -20.18 12.34 -3.21
CA ILE A 73 -20.75 13.69 -3.38
C ILE A 73 -20.20 14.65 -2.32
N GLU A 74 -20.11 14.24 -1.05
CA GLU A 74 -19.56 15.07 0.02
C GLU A 74 -18.05 15.34 -0.17
N ILE A 75 -17.29 14.33 -0.58
CA ILE A 75 -15.87 14.48 -0.92
C ILE A 75 -15.70 15.53 -2.03
N LEU A 76 -16.49 15.44 -3.10
CA LEU A 76 -16.46 16.39 -4.21
C LEU A 76 -16.86 17.80 -3.79
N ARG A 77 -17.89 17.94 -2.95
CA ARG A 77 -18.29 19.24 -2.37
C ARG A 77 -17.14 19.86 -1.57
N GLY A 78 -16.43 19.07 -0.77
CA GLY A 78 -15.27 19.54 0.00
C GLY A 78 -14.08 19.97 -0.86
N LEU A 79 -13.96 19.44 -2.08
CA LEU A 79 -12.91 19.81 -3.04
C LEU A 79 -13.31 21.00 -3.93
N ARG A 80 -14.61 21.32 -4.02
CA ARG A 80 -15.16 22.32 -4.96
C ARG A 80 -14.42 23.65 -4.93
N ASP A 81 -14.30 24.27 -3.77
CA ASP A 81 -13.73 25.62 -3.65
C ASP A 81 -12.26 25.65 -4.11
N ARG A 82 -11.53 24.54 -3.92
CA ARG A 82 -10.15 24.39 -4.43
C ARG A 82 -10.13 24.27 -5.95
N TYR A 83 -11.04 23.49 -6.53
CA TYR A 83 -11.15 23.39 -7.99
C TYR A 83 -11.57 24.72 -8.62
N GLU A 84 -12.55 25.43 -8.04
CA GLU A 84 -13.01 26.75 -8.50
C GLU A 84 -11.88 27.79 -8.48
N ALA A 85 -11.00 27.78 -7.47
CA ALA A 85 -9.86 28.69 -7.40
C ALA A 85 -8.77 28.43 -8.46
N HIS A 86 -8.76 27.24 -9.07
CA HIS A 86 -7.84 26.86 -10.14
C HIS A 86 -8.44 27.07 -11.55
N HIS A 87 -9.66 27.59 -11.64
CA HIS A 87 -10.39 27.90 -12.88
C HIS A 87 -10.84 29.36 -12.93
#